data_AF-A0A958UV03-F1
#
_entry.id   AF-A0A958UV03-F1
#
_cell.length_a   1.000
_cell.length_b   1.000
_cell.length_c   1.000
_cell.angle_alpha   90.00
_cell.angle_beta   90.00
_cell.angle_gamma   90.00
#
_symmetry.space_group_name_H-M   'P 1'
#
loop_
_entity.id
_entity.type
_entity.pdbx_description
1 polymer ?
#
loop_
_entity_poly.entity_id
_entity_poly.type
_entity_poly.pdbx_seq_one_letter_code
_entity_poly.pdbx_strand_id
1 'polypeptide(L)'
;MNSLKNLLALVGFISLCALFVYAMQDAPTDENFEKKFINDYNVYALPVPENLEFAGEKLPLSEPDIYERMDRELLVNTYWQS
;
A
#
# COMPACT_ATOMS: atom_id res chain seq x y z
N MET A 1 49.86 28.70 -9.24
CA MET A 1 49.86 27.27 -8.85
C MET A 1 48.98 26.97 -7.64
N ASN A 2 48.97 27.80 -6.59
CA ASN A 2 48.22 27.50 -5.36
C ASN A 2 46.70 27.60 -5.54
N SER A 3 46.21 28.60 -6.30
CA SER A 3 44.78 28.77 -6.55
C SER A 3 44.17 27.63 -7.37
N LEU A 4 44.94 27.02 -8.28
CA LEU A 4 44.50 25.86 -9.06
C LEU A 4 44.38 24.60 -8.20
N LYS A 5 45.33 24.40 -7.27
CA LYS A 5 45.28 23.30 -6.29
C LYS A 5 44.08 23.45 -5.35
N ASN A 6 43.81 24.67 -4.88
CA ASN A 6 42.66 24.96 -4.02
C ASN A 6 41.32 24.75 -4.75
N LEU A 7 41.25 25.10 -6.04
CA LEU A 7 40.07 24.83 -6.88
C LEU A 7 39.83 23.32 -7.03
N LEU A 8 40.87 22.55 -7.37
CA LEU A 8 40.77 21.10 -7.52
C LEU A 8 40.38 20.40 -6.20
N ALA A 9 40.93 20.87 -5.07
CA ALA A 9 40.57 20.36 -3.75
C ALA A 9 39.09 20.63 -3.42
N LEU A 10 38.57 21.81 -3.78
CA LEU A 10 37.18 22.18 -3.53
C LEU A 10 36.21 21.36 -4.39
N VAL A 11 36.53 21.14 -5.67
CA VAL A 11 35.73 20.27 -6.55
C VAL A 11 35.74 18.82 -6.04
N GLY A 12 36.90 18.32 -5.60
CA GLY A 12 37.01 16.98 -5.01
C GLY A 12 36.16 16.83 -3.75
N PHE A 13 36.15 17.86 -2.88
CA PHE A 13 35.32 17.86 -1.68
C PHE A 13 33.82 17.87 -2.00
N ILE A 14 33.39 18.72 -2.94
CA ILE A 14 31.98 18.76 -3.37
C ILE A 14 31.56 17.43 -3.99
N SER A 15 32.41 16.84 -4.83
CA SER A 15 32.14 15.52 -5.43
C SER A 15 32.01 14.44 -4.36
N LEU A 16 32.84 14.47 -3.32
CA LEU A 16 32.79 13.51 -2.22
C LEU A 16 31.48 13.67 -1.43
N CYS A 17 31.09 14.90 -1.10
CA CYS A 17 29.81 15.17 -0.44
C CYS A 17 28.61 14.70 -1.29
N ALA A 18 28.62 14.96 -2.61
CA ALA A 18 27.57 14.52 -3.50
C ALA A 18 27.45 12.98 -3.55
N LEU A 19 28.57 12.27 -3.56
CA LEU A 19 28.59 10.80 -3.49
C LEU A 19 27.98 10.28 -2.17
N PHE A 20 28.32 10.90 -1.04
CA PHE A 20 27.75 10.52 0.25
C PHE A 20 26.25 10.81 0.34
N VAL A 21 25.79 11.94 -0.20
CA VAL A 21 24.36 12.26 -0.26
C VAL A 21 23.63 11.24 -1.12
N TYR A 22 24.18 10.86 -2.27
CA TYR A 22 23.57 9.84 -3.13
C TYR A 22 23.58 8.44 -2.51
N ALA A 23 24.60 8.12 -1.70
CA ALA A 23 24.68 6.85 -0.98
C ALA A 23 23.73 6.78 0.22
N MET A 24 23.45 7.92 0.87
CA MET A 24 22.46 8.03 1.96
C MET A 24 21.05 8.34 1.46
N GLN A 25 20.87 8.58 0.16
CA GLN A 25 19.55 8.71 -0.42
C GLN A 25 18.92 7.33 -0.39
N ASP A 26 17.96 7.17 0.53
CA ASP A 26 17.09 6.01 0.54
C ASP A 26 16.57 5.82 -0.89
N ALA A 27 16.61 4.58 -1.38
CA ALA A 27 15.83 4.23 -2.57
C ALA A 27 14.39 4.72 -2.34
N PRO A 28 13.62 5.06 -3.38
CA PRO A 28 12.17 5.19 -3.20
C PRO A 28 11.66 3.83 -2.71
N THR A 29 11.67 3.66 -1.39
CA THR A 29 11.35 2.43 -0.71
C THR A 29 9.85 2.29 -0.76
N ASP A 30 9.43 1.03 -0.89
CA ASP A 30 8.02 0.62 -0.93
C ASP A 30 7.19 1.23 0.20
N GLU A 31 7.77 1.68 1.32
CA GLU A 31 7.04 2.39 2.39
C GLU A 31 6.25 3.63 1.93
N ASN A 32 6.78 4.42 0.98
CA ASN A 32 6.04 5.56 0.44
C ASN A 32 4.96 5.13 -0.57
N PHE A 33 5.13 3.97 -1.21
CA PHE A 33 4.11 3.35 -2.06
C PHE A 33 3.02 2.68 -1.24
N GLU A 34 3.36 1.89 -0.22
CA GLU A 34 2.44 1.28 0.74
C GLU A 34 1.60 2.33 1.45
N LYS A 35 2.20 3.42 1.96
CA LYS A 35 1.43 4.52 2.56
C LYS A 35 0.45 5.16 1.59
N LYS A 36 0.78 5.24 0.30
CA LYS A 36 -0.13 5.76 -0.74
C LYS A 36 -1.25 4.77 -1.06
N PHE A 37 -0.93 3.49 -1.20
CA PHE A 37 -1.90 2.42 -1.46
C PHE A 37 -2.85 2.20 -0.28
N ILE A 38 -2.36 2.21 0.96
CA ILE A 38 -3.18 2.05 2.18
C ILE A 38 -4.10 3.26 2.37
N ASN A 39 -3.63 4.46 2.08
CA ASN A 39 -4.44 5.67 2.25
C ASN A 39 -5.57 5.81 1.20
N ASP A 40 -5.42 5.16 0.04
CA ASP A 40 -6.47 5.07 -0.99
C ASP A 40 -7.36 3.81 -0.83
N TYR A 41 -7.04 2.90 0.10
CA TYR A 41 -7.80 1.67 0.36
C TYR A 41 -9.05 1.95 1.20
N ASN A 42 -10.08 2.45 0.55
CA ASN A 42 -11.35 2.76 1.20
C ASN A 42 -12.22 1.50 1.30
N VAL A 43 -12.48 1.06 2.53
CA VAL A 43 -13.41 -0.04 2.83
C VAL A 43 -14.82 0.51 2.94
N TYR A 44 -15.74 -0.05 2.15
CA TYR A 44 -17.16 0.30 2.17
C TYR A 44 -18.00 -0.89 2.62
N ALA A 45 -19.15 -0.61 3.23
CA ALA A 45 -20.13 -1.65 3.52
C ALA A 45 -20.75 -2.16 2.21
N LEU A 46 -20.68 -3.47 1.99
CA LEU A 46 -21.27 -4.13 0.83
C LEU A 46 -22.70 -4.53 1.16
N PRO A 47 -23.71 -4.15 0.37
CA PRO A 47 -25.07 -4.61 0.62
C PRO A 47 -25.16 -6.12 0.34
N VAL A 48 -25.65 -6.89 1.31
CA VAL A 48 -25.96 -8.32 1.12
C VAL A 48 -27.15 -8.46 0.18
N PRO A 49 -27.05 -9.17 -0.95
CA PRO A 49 -28.17 -9.38 -1.85
C PRO A 49 -29.30 -10.19 -1.19
N GLU A 50 -30.55 -9.75 -1.34
CA GLU A 50 -31.73 -10.41 -0.76
C GLU A 50 -32.03 -11.78 -1.40
N ASN A 51 -31.64 -11.97 -2.66
CA ASN A 51 -31.89 -13.20 -3.43
C ASN A 51 -30.57 -13.93 -3.70
N LEU A 52 -30.10 -14.68 -2.72
CA LEU A 52 -28.95 -15.57 -2.85
C LEU A 52 -29.39 -17.03 -2.85
N GLU A 53 -28.83 -17.79 -3.79
CA GLU A 53 -29.09 -19.22 -3.94
C GLU A 53 -27.77 -20.00 -3.99
N PHE A 54 -27.75 -21.16 -3.37
CA PHE A 54 -26.62 -22.10 -3.41
C PHE A 54 -27.14 -23.47 -3.81
N ALA A 55 -26.54 -24.04 -4.86
CA ALA A 55 -26.94 -25.35 -5.40
C ALA A 55 -28.45 -25.48 -5.73
N GLY A 56 -29.11 -24.37 -6.10
CA GLY A 56 -30.55 -24.34 -6.41
C GLY A 56 -31.47 -24.17 -5.21
N GLU A 57 -30.92 -24.00 -4.00
CA GLU A 57 -31.69 -23.71 -2.78
C GLU A 57 -31.46 -22.26 -2.34
N LYS A 58 -32.51 -21.60 -1.83
CA LYS A 58 -32.39 -20.24 -1.27
C LYS A 58 -31.64 -20.25 0.05
N LEU A 59 -30.73 -19.30 0.21
CA LEU A 59 -30.04 -19.10 1.49
C LEU A 59 -31.00 -18.53 2.53
N PRO A 60 -31.00 -19.05 3.77
CA PRO A 60 -31.85 -18.56 4.86
C PRO A 60 -31.28 -17.28 5.49
N LEU A 61 -31.30 -16.18 4.73
CA LEU A 61 -30.79 -14.86 5.18
C LEU A 61 -31.65 -14.21 6.29
N SER A 62 -32.78 -14.79 6.64
CA SER A 62 -33.59 -14.38 7.80
C SER A 62 -32.92 -14.74 9.14
N GLU A 63 -32.04 -15.74 9.14
CA GLU A 63 -31.28 -16.13 10.33
C GLU A 63 -30.10 -15.17 10.54
N PRO A 64 -30.02 -14.47 11.69
CA PRO A 64 -29.05 -13.40 11.89
C PRO A 64 -27.59 -13.88 11.83
N ASP A 65 -27.29 -15.08 12.33
CA ASP A 65 -25.95 -15.67 12.24
C ASP A 65 -25.54 -15.91 10.77
N ILE A 66 -26.47 -16.34 9.93
CA ILE A 66 -26.18 -16.63 8.51
C ILE A 66 -25.99 -15.33 7.73
N TYR A 67 -26.79 -14.31 8.02
CA TYR A 67 -26.63 -12.98 7.46
C TYR A 67 -25.26 -12.38 7.82
N GLU A 68 -24.87 -12.42 9.10
CA GLU A 68 -23.57 -11.90 9.57
C GLU A 68 -22.40 -12.64 8.91
N ARG A 69 -22.51 -13.97 8.77
CA ARG A 69 -21.50 -14.79 8.10
C ARG A 69 -21.35 -14.43 6.62
N MET A 70 -22.45 -14.16 5.92
CA MET A 70 -22.44 -13.73 4.53
C MET A 70 -21.81 -12.35 4.37
N ASP A 71 -22.21 -11.38 5.21
CA ASP A 71 -21.66 -10.02 5.20
C ASP A 71 -20.13 -10.03 5.43
N ARG A 72 -19.68 -10.81 6.43
CA ARG A 72 -18.25 -11.00 6.70
C ARG A 72 -17.51 -11.61 5.51
N GLU A 73 -18.07 -12.64 4.89
CA GLU A 73 -17.43 -13.32 3.75
C GLU A 73 -17.33 -12.41 2.52
N LEU A 74 -18.34 -11.56 2.28
CA LEU A 74 -18.29 -10.54 1.22
C LEU A 74 -17.21 -9.50 1.48
N LEU A 75 -17.07 -9.02 2.71
CA LEU A 75 -16.04 -8.06 3.10
C LEU A 75 -14.64 -8.65 2.96
N VAL A 76 -14.44 -9.89 3.43
CA VAL A 76 -13.14 -10.58 3.32
C VAL A 76 -12.78 -10.83 1.86
N ASN A 77 -13.70 -11.33 1.03
CA ASN A 77 -13.38 -11.57 -0.39
C ASN A 77 -13.19 -10.30 -1.22
N THR A 78 -13.77 -9.17 -0.81
CA THR A 78 -13.67 -7.90 -1.55
C THR A 78 -12.45 -7.08 -1.13
N TYR A 79 -12.09 -7.08 0.16
CA TYR A 79 -11.06 -6.19 0.71
C TYR A 79 -9.88 -6.93 1.37
N TRP A 80 -9.96 -8.26 1.52
CA TRP A 80 -8.96 -9.07 2.22
C TRP A 80 -8.65 -10.34 1.42
N GLN A 81 -8.03 -10.18 0.25
CA GLN A 81 -7.32 -11.29 -0.39
C GLN A 81 -5.95 -11.45 0.27
N SER A 82 -5.70 -12.62 0.88
CA SER A 82 -4.34 -13.04 1.23
C SER A 82 -3.59 -13.48 -0.02
#